data_AF-A0A8X6UKL3-F1
#
_entry.id   AF-A0A8X6UKL3-F1
#
_cell.length_a   1.000
_cell.length_b   1.000
_cell.length_c   1.000
_cell.angle_alpha   90.00
_cell.angle_beta   90.00
_cell.angle_gamma   90.00
#
_symmetry.space_group_name_H-M   'P 1'
#
loop_
_entity.id
_entity.type
_entity.pdbx_description
1 polymer ?
#
loop_
_entity_poly.entity_id
_entity_poly.type
_entity_poly.pdbx_seq_one_letter_code
_entity_poly.pdbx_strand_id
1 'polypeptide(L)'
;ENPGDAGLTALPLFYGFTVFVNVISVVLDGSPVLRLDNIPAWLAATVSVVIALTVAIIIRVKVVPRERQKGSSTREQNELSLENPIAADENAEVSDDSRPEVANLFKSLQVMTAIFGSFAHGGNDVSNAIAPLVSLWLIYAKNPDGETPAWLLIYGGVGISAGLWIMGRKVIETMGKDLTKITPISGFTIEIGTATTVLMASKLGLPISTTHCKVGSVVFVGCARTRSTKEVDLKLFRSIVLAWLVTLPFTAIFSAFMLLILYAITVP
;
A
#
# COMPACT_ATOMS: atom_id res chain seq x y z
N GLU A 1 15.37 -29.22 -0.33
CA GLU A 1 13.91 -28.97 -0.39
C GLU A 1 13.59 -28.02 -1.54
N ASN A 2 12.40 -28.11 -2.14
CA ASN A 2 11.97 -27.16 -3.16
C ASN A 2 11.49 -25.86 -2.47
N PRO A 3 12.18 -24.71 -2.59
CA PRO A 3 11.80 -23.46 -1.93
C PRO A 3 10.39 -22.97 -2.26
N GLY A 4 9.86 -23.31 -3.44
CA GLY A 4 8.46 -22.99 -3.78
C GLY A 4 7.47 -23.69 -2.86
N ASP A 5 7.73 -24.95 -2.51
CA ASP A 5 6.82 -25.75 -1.71
C ASP A 5 6.86 -25.38 -0.22
N ALA A 6 8.04 -24.99 0.26
CA ALA A 6 8.19 -24.37 1.59
C ALA A 6 7.44 -23.04 1.68
N GLY A 7 7.53 -22.19 0.64
CA GLY A 7 6.82 -20.92 0.58
C GLY A 7 5.29 -21.08 0.53
N LEU A 8 4.80 -22.04 -0.24
CA LEU A 8 3.37 -22.39 -0.30
C LEU A 8 2.86 -22.94 1.03
N THR A 9 3.69 -23.66 1.78
CA THR A 9 3.35 -24.16 3.12
C THR A 9 3.29 -23.02 4.14
N ALA A 10 4.09 -21.96 3.97
CA ALA A 10 4.10 -20.78 4.84
C ALA A 10 2.99 -19.76 4.53
N LEU A 11 2.36 -19.79 3.35
CA LEU A 11 1.29 -18.87 2.93
C LEU A 11 0.18 -18.66 3.97
N PRO A 12 -0.45 -19.71 4.53
CA PRO A 12 -1.50 -19.55 5.52
C PRO A 12 -1.09 -18.74 6.73
N LEU A 13 0.18 -18.86 7.15
CA LEU A 13 0.73 -18.17 8.30
C LEU A 13 0.92 -16.69 8.00
N PHE A 14 1.49 -16.34 6.84
CA PHE A 14 1.61 -14.94 6.41
C PHE A 14 0.25 -14.26 6.22
N TYR A 15 -0.71 -14.98 5.64
CA TYR A 15 -2.07 -14.48 5.46
C TYR A 15 -2.80 -14.30 6.79
N GLY A 16 -2.75 -15.30 7.65
CA GLY A 16 -3.33 -15.23 8.99
C GLY A 16 -2.74 -14.09 9.80
N PHE A 17 -1.41 -13.95 9.81
CA PHE A 17 -0.73 -12.86 10.53
C PHE A 17 -1.10 -11.48 9.99
N THR A 18 -1.10 -11.30 8.67
CA THR A 18 -1.49 -10.01 8.07
C THR A 18 -2.93 -9.64 8.39
N VAL A 19 -3.87 -10.60 8.30
CA VAL A 19 -5.27 -10.39 8.66
C VAL A 19 -5.42 -10.11 10.14
N PHE A 20 -4.69 -10.83 11.00
CA PHE A 20 -4.68 -10.59 12.43
C PHE A 20 -4.28 -9.15 12.76
N VAL A 21 -3.13 -8.69 12.24
CA VAL A 21 -2.63 -7.32 12.46
C VAL A 21 -3.61 -6.26 11.94
N ASN A 22 -4.26 -6.52 10.81
CA ASN A 22 -5.29 -5.63 10.26
C ASN A 22 -6.50 -5.52 11.18
N VAL A 23 -7.13 -6.66 11.49
CA VAL A 23 -8.36 -6.68 12.27
C VAL A 23 -8.10 -6.12 13.66
N ILE A 24 -6.98 -6.48 14.29
CA ILE A 24 -6.67 -5.99 15.63
C ILE A 24 -6.39 -4.48 15.63
N SER A 25 -5.71 -3.95 14.60
CA SER A 25 -5.48 -2.50 14.47
C SER A 25 -6.78 -1.72 14.25
N VAL A 26 -7.73 -2.28 13.51
CA VAL A 26 -9.04 -1.65 13.27
C VAL A 26 -9.95 -1.72 14.50
N VAL A 27 -9.85 -2.79 15.28
CA VAL A 27 -10.76 -3.01 16.42
C VAL A 27 -10.23 -2.36 17.71
N LEU A 28 -8.91 -2.36 17.96
CA LEU A 28 -8.34 -1.75 19.19
C LEU A 28 -8.29 -0.23 19.14
N ASP A 29 -7.87 0.36 18.01
CA ASP A 29 -7.78 1.82 17.81
C ASP A 29 -8.93 2.31 16.90
N GLY A 30 -10.04 1.57 16.91
CA GLY A 30 -11.16 1.78 16.01
C GLY A 30 -11.94 3.06 16.24
N SER A 31 -12.66 3.51 15.21
CA SER A 31 -13.41 4.77 15.25
C SER A 31 -14.43 4.81 16.41
N PRO A 32 -14.45 5.88 17.22
CA PRO A 32 -15.47 6.10 18.27
C PRO A 32 -16.90 6.06 17.72
N VAL A 33 -17.07 6.44 16.45
CA VAL A 33 -18.34 6.42 15.72
C VAL A 33 -18.94 5.02 15.66
N LEU A 34 -18.12 3.98 15.50
CA LEU A 34 -18.56 2.59 15.43
C LEU A 34 -18.59 1.93 16.82
N ARG A 35 -18.30 2.68 17.89
CA ARG A 35 -18.11 2.19 19.27
C ARG A 35 -17.08 1.07 19.39
N LEU A 36 -16.13 1.01 18.44
CA LEU A 36 -15.06 0.01 18.44
C LEU A 36 -14.03 0.30 19.56
N ASP A 37 -13.89 1.57 19.93
CA ASP A 37 -13.12 2.07 21.06
C ASP A 37 -13.54 1.49 22.42
N ASN A 38 -14.81 1.08 22.56
CA ASN A 38 -15.37 0.53 23.78
C ASN A 38 -15.21 -1.00 23.91
N ILE A 39 -14.61 -1.65 22.90
CA ILE A 39 -14.43 -3.10 22.91
C ILE A 39 -13.23 -3.44 23.81
N PRO A 40 -13.39 -4.32 24.82
CA PRO A 40 -12.27 -4.68 25.67
C PRO A 40 -11.19 -5.39 24.85
N ALA A 41 -9.92 -5.06 25.11
CA ALA A 41 -8.80 -5.50 24.27
C ALA A 41 -8.70 -7.03 24.10
N TRP A 42 -9.11 -7.80 25.11
CA TRP A 42 -9.16 -9.26 25.02
C TRP A 42 -10.20 -9.75 24.00
N LEU A 43 -11.36 -9.10 23.92
CA LEU A 43 -12.41 -9.44 22.96
C LEU A 43 -11.96 -9.09 21.53
N ALA A 44 -11.35 -7.91 21.35
CA ALA A 44 -10.74 -7.52 20.09
C ALA A 44 -9.68 -8.53 19.62
N ALA A 45 -8.79 -8.96 20.53
CA ALA A 45 -7.77 -9.95 20.23
C ALA A 45 -8.38 -11.31 19.86
N THR A 46 -9.38 -11.80 20.61
CA THR A 46 -10.03 -13.09 20.30
C THR A 46 -10.73 -13.09 18.95
N VAL A 47 -11.51 -12.05 18.63
CA VAL A 47 -12.17 -11.92 17.32
C VAL A 47 -11.14 -11.85 16.19
N SER A 48 -10.06 -11.08 16.38
CA SER A 48 -8.97 -10.97 15.40
C SER A 48 -8.29 -12.32 15.15
N VAL A 49 -8.01 -13.09 16.21
CA VAL A 49 -7.42 -14.44 16.10
C VAL A 49 -8.38 -15.38 15.38
N VAL A 50 -9.67 -15.36 15.70
CA VAL A 50 -10.67 -16.25 15.06
C VAL A 50 -10.76 -15.97 13.56
N ILE A 51 -10.85 -14.70 13.16
CA ILE A 51 -10.89 -14.30 11.75
C ILE A 51 -9.58 -14.69 11.04
N ALA A 52 -8.43 -14.41 11.66
CA ALA A 52 -7.13 -14.77 11.13
C ALA A 52 -6.95 -16.27 10.93
N LEU A 53 -7.35 -17.10 11.90
CA LEU A 53 -7.31 -18.55 11.80
C LEU A 53 -8.27 -19.07 10.74
N THR A 54 -9.47 -18.51 10.65
CA THR A 54 -10.46 -18.87 9.62
C THR A 54 -9.90 -18.60 8.23
N VAL A 55 -9.30 -17.42 8.01
CA VAL A 55 -8.64 -17.09 6.75
C VAL A 55 -7.47 -18.03 6.49
N ALA A 56 -6.61 -18.28 7.48
CA ALA A 56 -5.47 -19.20 7.33
C ALA A 56 -5.94 -20.61 6.91
N ILE A 57 -7.02 -21.13 7.51
CA ILE A 57 -7.61 -22.42 7.13
C ILE A 57 -8.13 -22.38 5.69
N ILE A 58 -8.84 -21.33 5.29
CA ILE A 58 -9.32 -21.17 3.91
C ILE A 58 -8.15 -21.15 2.92
N ILE A 59 -7.10 -20.39 3.21
CA ILE A 59 -5.90 -20.33 2.37
C ILE A 59 -5.25 -21.71 2.26
N ARG A 60 -5.10 -22.43 3.38
CA ARG A 60 -4.50 -23.76 3.41
C ARG A 60 -5.30 -24.78 2.59
N VAL A 61 -6.64 -24.76 2.70
CA VAL A 61 -7.51 -25.76 2.09
C VAL A 61 -7.85 -25.45 0.63
N LYS A 62 -8.01 -24.18 0.25
CA LYS A 62 -8.44 -23.79 -1.11
C LYS A 62 -7.33 -23.16 -1.96
N VAL A 63 -6.51 -22.29 -1.38
CA VAL A 63 -5.57 -21.46 -2.17
C VAL A 63 -4.27 -22.20 -2.41
N VAL A 64 -3.66 -22.81 -1.39
CA VAL A 64 -2.42 -23.58 -1.53
C VAL A 64 -2.51 -24.68 -2.60
N PRO A 65 -3.54 -25.58 -2.60
CA PRO A 65 -3.62 -26.59 -3.64
C PRO A 65 -3.87 -26.01 -5.04
N ARG A 66 -4.62 -24.90 -5.15
CA ARG A 66 -4.89 -24.24 -6.42
C ARG A 66 -3.64 -23.59 -7.01
N GLU A 67 -2.80 -22.98 -6.17
CA GLU A 67 -1.53 -22.37 -6.60
C GLU A 67 -0.48 -23.44 -6.96
N ARG A 68 -0.46 -24.59 -6.26
CA ARG A 68 0.36 -25.76 -6.67
C ARG A 68 -0.03 -26.26 -8.07
N GLN A 69 -1.32 -26.38 -8.36
CA GLN A 69 -1.80 -26.83 -9.66
C GLN A 69 -1.44 -25.85 -10.79
N LYS A 70 -1.63 -24.55 -10.58
CA LYS A 70 -1.21 -23.53 -11.55
C LYS A 70 0.29 -23.56 -11.83
N GLY A 71 1.12 -23.70 -10.79
CA GLY A 71 2.57 -23.79 -10.93
C GLY A 71 2.99 -24.95 -11.84
N SER A 72 2.36 -26.12 -11.68
CA SER A 72 2.60 -27.29 -12.54
C SER A 72 2.23 -27.02 -14.00
N SER A 73 1.06 -26.45 -14.27
CA SER A 73 0.62 -26.16 -15.63
C SER A 73 1.45 -25.08 -16.34
N THR A 74 1.86 -24.03 -15.62
CA THR A 74 2.77 -23.01 -16.16
C THR A 74 4.14 -23.59 -16.49
N ARG A 75 4.64 -24.51 -15.65
CA ARG A 75 5.90 -25.19 -15.89
C ARG A 75 5.85 -26.07 -17.15
N GLU A 76 4.78 -26.86 -17.31
CA GLU A 76 4.55 -27.65 -18.54
C GLU A 76 4.51 -26.76 -19.79
N GLN A 77 3.80 -25.62 -19.74
CA GLN A 77 3.75 -24.66 -20.86
C GLN A 77 5.13 -24.07 -21.19
N ASN A 78 5.93 -23.70 -20.19
CA ASN A 78 7.27 -23.17 -20.41
C ASN A 78 8.22 -24.23 -20.98
N GLU A 79 8.14 -25.49 -20.53
CA GLU A 79 8.91 -26.60 -21.07
C GLU A 79 8.54 -26.87 -22.56
N LEU A 80 7.25 -26.87 -22.89
CA LEU A 80 6.74 -26.95 -24.28
C LEU A 80 7.18 -25.77 -25.17
N SER A 81 7.31 -24.57 -24.60
CA SER A 81 7.74 -23.37 -25.35
C SER A 81 9.25 -23.40 -25.63
N LEU A 82 10.05 -23.93 -24.71
CA LEU A 82 11.49 -24.14 -24.91
C LEU A 82 11.78 -25.20 -25.97
N GLU A 83 10.91 -26.20 -26.09
CA GLU A 83 11.00 -27.25 -27.10
C GLU A 83 10.62 -26.76 -28.51
N ASN A 84 9.98 -25.59 -28.63
CA ASN A 84 9.54 -25.00 -29.90
C ASN A 84 10.06 -23.54 -30.08
N PRO A 85 11.34 -23.35 -30.47
CA PRO A 85 12.05 -22.07 -30.37
C PRO A 85 11.51 -20.93 -31.26
N ILE A 86 10.74 -21.25 -32.29
CA ILE A 86 10.19 -20.27 -33.25
C ILE A 86 9.14 -19.35 -32.59
N ALA A 87 8.55 -19.77 -31.47
CA ALA A 87 7.56 -18.99 -30.71
C ALA A 87 8.16 -18.19 -29.53
N ALA A 88 9.45 -18.37 -29.23
CA ALA A 88 10.07 -17.85 -28.01
C ALA A 88 10.59 -16.39 -28.13
N ASP A 89 10.72 -15.87 -29.35
CA ASP A 89 11.42 -14.60 -29.62
C ASP A 89 10.57 -13.33 -29.32
N GLU A 90 9.25 -13.46 -29.15
CA GLU A 90 8.37 -12.29 -28.89
C GLU A 90 8.03 -12.06 -27.40
N ASN A 91 8.21 -13.07 -26.54
CA ASN A 91 7.75 -13.02 -25.14
C ASN A 91 8.87 -13.13 -24.10
N ALA A 92 10.14 -12.95 -24.51
CA ALA A 92 11.27 -12.86 -23.59
C ALA A 92 11.25 -11.53 -22.80
N GLU A 93 10.12 -11.21 -22.17
CA GLU A 93 10.13 -10.37 -21.01
C GLU A 93 10.98 -11.08 -19.96
N VAL A 94 12.07 -10.43 -19.56
CA VAL A 94 12.95 -10.88 -18.48
C VAL A 94 12.13 -11.08 -17.20
N SER A 95 11.55 -12.27 -17.05
CA SER A 95 11.12 -12.84 -15.80
C SER A 95 12.38 -13.35 -15.13
N ASP A 96 13.05 -12.47 -14.40
CA ASP A 96 14.04 -12.82 -13.39
C ASP A 96 13.33 -13.49 -12.20
N ASP A 97 12.57 -14.54 -12.51
CA ASP A 97 12.05 -15.49 -11.55
C ASP A 97 12.31 -16.88 -12.13
N SER A 98 13.45 -17.43 -11.73
CA SER A 98 13.91 -18.76 -12.15
C SER A 98 12.95 -19.89 -11.75
N ARG A 99 11.83 -19.58 -11.05
CA ARG A 99 10.80 -20.54 -10.64
C ARG A 99 9.38 -19.93 -10.69
N PRO A 100 8.52 -20.32 -11.64
CA PRO A 100 7.15 -19.77 -11.76
C PRO A 100 6.28 -20.02 -10.51
N GLU A 101 6.59 -21.06 -9.75
CA GLU A 101 5.96 -21.36 -8.45
C GLU A 101 6.21 -20.24 -7.41
N VAL A 102 7.42 -19.67 -7.40
CA VAL A 102 7.81 -18.58 -6.48
C VAL A 102 7.15 -17.27 -6.94
N ALA A 103 7.08 -17.01 -8.24
CA ALA A 103 6.41 -15.83 -8.80
C ALA A 103 4.93 -15.75 -8.37
N ASN A 104 4.21 -16.86 -8.50
CA ASN A 104 2.80 -16.95 -8.16
C ASN A 104 2.55 -16.79 -6.66
N LEU A 105 3.41 -17.38 -5.84
CA LEU A 105 3.42 -17.20 -4.39
C LEU A 105 3.56 -15.72 -4.01
N PHE A 106 4.60 -15.03 -4.52
CA PHE A 106 4.84 -13.63 -4.20
C PHE A 106 3.79 -12.70 -4.79
N LYS A 107 3.18 -13.04 -5.93
CA LYS A 107 2.03 -12.30 -6.48
C LYS A 107 0.85 -12.31 -5.52
N SER A 108 0.57 -13.47 -4.94
CA SER A 108 -0.47 -13.59 -3.91
C SER A 108 -0.13 -12.73 -2.69
N LEU A 109 1.08 -12.85 -2.14
CA LEU A 109 1.53 -12.08 -0.99
C LEU A 109 1.51 -10.56 -1.25
N GLN A 110 1.98 -10.13 -2.41
CA GLN A 110 2.00 -8.72 -2.82
C GLN A 110 0.60 -8.11 -2.87
N VAL A 111 -0.38 -8.83 -3.44
CA VAL A 111 -1.77 -8.32 -3.49
C VAL A 111 -2.30 -8.10 -2.08
N MET A 112 -2.05 -9.03 -1.17
CA MET A 112 -2.48 -8.91 0.22
C MET A 112 -1.78 -7.74 0.93
N THR A 113 -0.46 -7.63 0.82
CA THR A 113 0.28 -6.54 1.46
C THR A 113 -0.08 -5.18 0.86
N ALA A 114 -0.43 -5.13 -0.43
CA ALA A 114 -0.93 -3.92 -1.09
C ALA A 114 -2.32 -3.51 -0.59
N ILE A 115 -3.24 -4.46 -0.37
CA ILE A 115 -4.54 -4.18 0.25
C ILE A 115 -4.34 -3.59 1.65
N PHE A 116 -3.46 -4.19 2.45
CA PHE A 116 -3.15 -3.67 3.79
C PHE A 116 -2.55 -2.27 3.74
N GLY A 117 -1.53 -2.08 2.90
CA GLY A 117 -0.90 -0.78 2.70
C GLY A 117 -1.90 0.28 2.25
N SER A 118 -2.83 -0.07 1.34
CA SER A 118 -3.88 0.82 0.88
C SER A 118 -4.88 1.18 1.99
N PHE A 119 -5.22 0.24 2.86
CA PHE A 119 -6.13 0.50 3.98
C PHE A 119 -5.51 1.48 4.98
N ALA A 120 -4.27 1.20 5.42
CA ALA A 120 -3.55 2.06 6.37
C ALA A 120 -3.26 3.46 5.78
N HIS A 121 -2.87 3.52 4.50
CA HIS A 121 -2.64 4.79 3.80
C HIS A 121 -3.94 5.58 3.63
N GLY A 122 -5.03 4.92 3.25
CA GLY A 122 -6.34 5.55 3.09
C GLY A 122 -6.85 6.21 4.37
N GLY A 123 -6.72 5.54 5.53
CA GLY A 123 -7.13 6.13 6.82
C GLY A 123 -6.38 7.41 7.16
N ASN A 124 -5.07 7.44 6.92
CA ASN A 124 -4.24 8.62 7.15
C ASN A 124 -4.57 9.75 6.17
N ASP A 125 -4.75 9.43 4.89
CA ASP A 125 -4.98 10.44 3.84
C ASP A 125 -6.38 11.05 3.92
N VAL A 126 -7.41 10.29 4.31
CA VAL A 126 -8.75 10.84 4.59
C VAL A 126 -8.65 11.90 5.67
N SER A 127 -7.92 11.62 6.74
CA SER A 127 -7.75 12.54 7.87
C SER A 127 -7.07 13.84 7.43
N ASN A 128 -5.98 13.74 6.65
CA ASN A 128 -5.27 14.91 6.13
C ASN A 128 -6.12 15.76 5.17
N ALA A 129 -6.91 15.12 4.31
CA ALA A 129 -7.74 15.83 3.33
C ALA A 129 -8.96 16.52 3.95
N ILE A 130 -9.60 15.86 4.92
CA ILE A 130 -10.87 16.34 5.50
C ILE A 130 -10.66 17.26 6.71
N ALA A 131 -9.49 17.26 7.35
CA ALA A 131 -9.22 18.02 8.57
C ALA A 131 -9.65 19.50 8.49
N PRO A 132 -9.33 20.28 7.42
CA PRO A 132 -9.79 21.67 7.33
C PRO A 132 -11.32 21.80 7.30
N LEU A 133 -12.02 20.88 6.63
CA LEU A 133 -13.48 20.89 6.54
C LEU A 133 -14.12 20.51 7.88
N VAL A 134 -13.54 19.55 8.59
CA VAL A 134 -13.96 19.18 9.94
C VAL A 134 -13.79 20.37 10.89
N SER A 135 -12.64 21.03 10.88
CA SER A 135 -12.40 22.22 11.70
C SER A 135 -13.42 23.32 11.43
N LEU A 136 -13.72 23.60 10.16
CA LEU A 136 -14.75 24.58 9.79
C LEU A 136 -16.14 24.20 10.32
N TRP A 137 -16.51 22.93 10.18
CA TRP A 137 -17.80 22.41 10.68
C TRP A 137 -17.92 22.52 12.20
N LEU A 138 -16.88 22.17 12.95
CA LEU A 138 -16.87 22.22 14.42
C LEU A 138 -16.98 23.66 14.93
N ILE A 139 -16.30 24.62 14.28
CA ILE A 139 -16.43 26.05 14.59
C ILE A 139 -17.87 26.52 14.31
N TYR A 140 -18.43 26.16 13.16
CA TYR A 140 -19.80 26.52 12.78
C TYR A 140 -20.83 25.94 13.78
N ALA A 141 -20.64 24.69 14.20
CA ALA A 141 -21.49 24.00 15.18
C ALA A 141 -21.29 24.51 16.62
N LYS A 142 -20.39 25.47 16.86
CA LYS A 142 -19.99 25.97 18.19
C LYS A 142 -19.54 24.85 19.14
N ASN A 143 -18.91 23.81 18.60
CA ASN A 143 -18.38 22.69 19.35
C ASN A 143 -16.94 22.39 18.87
N PRO A 144 -15.97 23.28 19.17
CA PRO A 144 -14.60 23.17 18.63
C PRO A 144 -13.85 21.93 19.11
N ASP A 145 -14.19 21.40 20.29
CA ASP A 145 -13.62 20.18 20.86
C ASP A 145 -14.50 18.93 20.57
N GLY A 146 -15.47 19.06 19.66
CA GLY A 146 -16.39 18.01 19.29
C GLY A 146 -15.75 16.92 18.44
N GLU A 147 -16.33 15.72 18.48
CA GLU A 147 -15.91 14.61 17.65
C GLU A 147 -16.19 14.84 16.16
N THR A 148 -15.33 14.30 15.31
CA THR A 148 -15.49 14.36 13.86
C THR A 148 -16.75 13.62 13.40
N PRO A 149 -17.70 14.29 12.72
CA PRO A 149 -18.89 13.64 12.18
C PRO A 149 -18.55 12.55 11.15
N ALA A 150 -19.18 11.38 11.32
CA ALA A 150 -18.95 10.21 10.46
C ALA A 150 -19.17 10.48 8.97
N TRP A 151 -20.17 11.29 8.62
CA TRP A 151 -20.51 11.58 7.23
C TRP A 151 -19.42 12.38 6.52
N LEU A 152 -18.64 13.22 7.24
CA LEU A 152 -17.49 13.93 6.68
C LEU A 152 -16.36 12.97 6.34
N LEU A 153 -16.13 11.95 7.18
CA LEU A 153 -15.16 10.88 6.90
C LEU A 153 -15.59 10.05 5.68
N ILE A 154 -16.88 9.71 5.57
CA ILE A 154 -17.45 9.01 4.41
C ILE A 154 -17.28 9.87 3.14
N TYR A 155 -17.59 11.16 3.22
CA TYR A 155 -17.40 12.10 2.11
C TYR A 155 -15.93 12.14 1.66
N GLY A 156 -14.99 12.24 2.59
CA GLY A 156 -13.56 12.20 2.29
C GLY A 156 -13.13 10.88 1.64
N GLY A 157 -13.58 9.74 2.18
CA GLY A 157 -13.29 8.41 1.65
C GLY A 157 -13.82 8.20 0.22
N VAL A 158 -15.04 8.66 -0.06
CA VAL A 158 -15.61 8.64 -1.42
C VAL A 158 -14.82 9.54 -2.35
N GLY A 159 -14.44 10.74 -1.89
CA GLY A 159 -13.63 11.69 -2.67
C GLY A 159 -12.27 11.12 -3.08
N ILE A 160 -11.53 10.51 -2.14
CA ILE A 160 -10.24 9.86 -2.43
C ILE A 160 -10.44 8.69 -3.40
N SER A 161 -11.46 7.86 -3.19
CA SER A 161 -11.76 6.71 -4.05
C SER A 161 -12.08 7.15 -5.50
N ALA A 162 -12.88 8.20 -5.65
CA ALA A 162 -13.20 8.77 -6.95
C ALA A 162 -11.96 9.38 -7.63
N GLY A 163 -11.14 10.13 -6.88
CA GLY A 163 -9.90 10.71 -7.39
C GLY A 163 -8.90 9.64 -7.88
N LEU A 164 -8.74 8.56 -7.12
CA LEU A 164 -7.91 7.41 -7.49
C LEU A 164 -8.41 6.77 -8.80
N TRP A 165 -9.72 6.64 -8.98
CA TRP A 165 -10.29 6.03 -10.18
C TRP A 165 -10.11 6.91 -11.43
N ILE A 166 -10.27 8.22 -11.29
CA ILE A 166 -10.19 9.18 -12.40
C ILE A 166 -8.73 9.44 -12.80
N MET A 167 -7.85 9.75 -11.83
CA MET A 167 -6.49 10.23 -12.10
C MET A 167 -5.38 9.33 -11.56
N GLY A 168 -5.69 8.45 -10.60
CA GLY A 168 -4.68 7.60 -9.94
C GLY A 168 -3.94 6.66 -10.89
N ARG A 169 -4.58 6.22 -11.98
CA ARG A 169 -3.98 5.34 -12.99
C ARG A 169 -2.65 5.86 -13.55
N LYS A 170 -2.54 7.18 -13.76
CA LYS A 170 -1.31 7.80 -14.29
C LYS A 170 -0.15 7.68 -13.30
N VAL A 171 -0.42 7.92 -12.01
CA VAL A 171 0.59 7.83 -10.95
C VAL A 171 1.00 6.37 -10.72
N ILE A 172 0.05 5.44 -10.75
CA ILE A 172 0.31 4.00 -10.64
C ILE A 172 1.20 3.53 -11.79
N GLU A 173 0.96 4.01 -13.02
CA GLU A 173 1.79 3.70 -14.17
C GLU A 173 3.21 4.25 -14.02
N THR A 174 3.35 5.52 -13.65
CA THR A 174 4.67 6.14 -13.44
C THR A 174 5.49 5.46 -12.34
N MET A 175 4.86 5.04 -11.25
CA MET A 175 5.56 4.35 -10.16
C MET A 175 5.82 2.87 -10.46
N GLY A 176 4.92 2.21 -11.19
CA GLY A 176 4.98 0.76 -11.44
C GLY A 176 5.77 0.35 -12.68
N LYS A 177 5.91 1.24 -13.67
CA LYS A 177 6.59 0.96 -14.94
C LYS A 177 7.72 1.94 -15.23
N ASP A 178 7.47 3.24 -15.09
CA ASP A 178 8.40 4.26 -15.59
C ASP A 178 9.61 4.46 -14.67
N LEU A 179 9.45 4.34 -13.34
CA LEU A 179 10.54 4.54 -12.38
C LEU A 179 11.50 3.34 -12.31
N THR A 180 10.96 2.13 -12.17
CA THR A 180 11.71 0.87 -12.21
C THR A 180 10.73 -0.28 -12.44
N LYS A 181 11.17 -1.38 -13.06
CA LYS A 181 10.30 -2.55 -13.32
C LYS A 181 10.02 -3.31 -12.02
N ILE A 182 8.78 -3.24 -11.54
CA ILE A 182 8.34 -3.94 -10.33
C ILE A 182 7.85 -5.36 -10.67
N THR A 183 8.48 -6.38 -10.09
CA THR A 183 8.02 -7.77 -10.09
C THR A 183 7.33 -8.08 -8.75
N PRO A 184 6.58 -9.19 -8.64
CA PRO A 184 5.90 -9.50 -7.38
C PRO A 184 6.81 -9.62 -6.15
N ILE A 185 8.02 -10.18 -6.33
CA ILE A 185 9.02 -10.30 -5.28
C ILE A 185 9.54 -8.93 -4.85
N SER A 186 9.86 -8.06 -5.82
CA SER A 186 10.32 -6.70 -5.51
C SER A 186 9.21 -5.86 -4.89
N GLY A 187 7.97 -5.99 -5.36
CA GLY A 187 6.79 -5.34 -4.79
C GLY A 187 6.58 -5.70 -3.32
N PHE A 188 6.60 -6.99 -2.98
CA PHE A 188 6.53 -7.43 -1.58
C PHE A 188 7.69 -6.87 -0.74
N THR A 189 8.91 -6.91 -1.27
CA THR A 189 10.11 -6.38 -0.59
C THR A 189 10.02 -4.87 -0.33
N ILE A 190 9.52 -4.11 -1.31
CA ILE A 190 9.27 -2.67 -1.21
C ILE A 190 8.30 -2.38 -0.07
N GLU A 191 7.23 -3.16 0.06
CA GLU A 191 6.22 -2.95 1.10
C GLU A 191 6.73 -3.28 2.49
N ILE A 192 7.47 -4.38 2.66
CA ILE A 192 8.11 -4.71 3.94
C ILE A 192 9.16 -3.67 4.32
N GLY A 193 9.99 -3.21 3.39
CA GLY A 193 10.99 -2.17 3.63
C GLY A 193 10.35 -0.83 4.04
N THR A 194 9.27 -0.45 3.35
CA THR A 194 8.48 0.73 3.67
C THR A 194 7.87 0.62 5.06
N ALA A 195 7.17 -0.48 5.34
CA ALA A 195 6.50 -0.71 6.63
C ALA A 195 7.49 -0.70 7.80
N THR A 196 8.65 -1.36 7.62
CA THR A 196 9.71 -1.39 8.64
C THR A 196 10.24 0.01 8.93
N THR A 197 10.51 0.80 7.89
CA THR A 197 11.00 2.18 8.02
C THR A 197 9.98 3.06 8.74
N VAL A 198 8.72 2.98 8.34
CA VAL A 198 7.61 3.72 8.96
C VAL A 198 7.43 3.34 10.42
N LEU A 199 7.47 2.05 10.73
CA LEU A 199 7.34 1.55 12.10
C LEU A 199 8.49 2.04 12.98
N MET A 200 9.74 1.94 12.50
CA MET A 200 10.91 2.41 13.25
C MET A 200 10.84 3.92 13.51
N ALA A 201 10.51 4.72 12.50
CA ALA A 201 10.37 6.17 12.68
C ALA A 201 9.23 6.53 13.63
N SER A 202 8.10 5.82 13.55
CA SER A 202 6.97 6.00 14.47
C SER A 202 7.37 5.69 15.91
N LYS A 203 8.17 4.64 16.14
CA LYS A 203 8.71 4.31 17.47
C LYS A 203 9.69 5.35 18.01
N LEU A 204 10.36 6.08 17.13
CA LEU A 204 11.24 7.20 17.49
C LEU A 204 10.50 8.53 17.61
N GLY A 205 9.18 8.56 17.37
CA GLY A 205 8.37 9.79 17.40
C GLY A 205 8.63 10.74 16.24
N LEU A 206 9.23 10.25 15.14
CA LEU A 206 9.56 11.07 13.97
C LEU A 206 8.39 11.10 12.98
N PRO A 207 7.83 12.28 12.66
CA PRO A 207 6.81 12.39 11.62
C PRO A 207 7.47 12.22 10.25
N ILE A 208 7.16 11.13 9.56
CA ILE A 208 7.72 10.85 8.23
C ILE A 208 6.63 10.58 7.19
N SER A 209 6.97 10.86 5.93
CA SER A 209 6.08 10.60 4.80
C SER A 209 6.19 9.15 4.32
N THR A 210 5.06 8.43 4.34
CA THR A 210 4.97 7.06 3.80
C THR A 210 5.27 7.01 2.30
N THR A 211 4.90 8.06 1.54
CA THR A 211 5.21 8.19 0.11
C THR A 211 6.70 8.24 -0.14
N HIS A 212 7.46 8.99 0.67
CA HIS A 212 8.92 9.03 0.55
C HIS A 212 9.55 7.68 0.90
N CYS A 213 9.05 7.00 1.92
CA CYS A 213 9.51 5.65 2.26
C CYS A 213 9.25 4.65 1.12
N LYS A 214 8.07 4.73 0.48
CA LYS A 214 7.70 3.81 -0.62
C LYS A 214 8.54 4.08 -1.86
N VAL A 215 8.67 5.32 -2.31
CA VAL A 215 9.52 5.69 -3.45
C VAL A 215 10.98 5.37 -3.19
N GLY A 216 11.50 5.64 -1.99
CA GLY A 216 12.86 5.29 -1.61
C GLY A 216 13.11 3.78 -1.65
N SER A 217 12.16 2.97 -1.18
CA SER A 217 12.23 1.51 -1.25
C SER A 217 12.20 1.01 -2.70
N VAL A 218 11.39 1.62 -3.57
CA VAL A 218 11.33 1.30 -5.01
C VAL A 218 12.69 1.54 -5.67
N VAL A 219 13.28 2.72 -5.46
CA VAL A 219 14.60 3.08 -6.00
C VAL A 219 15.69 2.16 -5.46
N PHE A 220 15.67 1.86 -4.15
CA PHE A 220 16.64 0.97 -3.54
C PHE A 220 16.58 -0.45 -4.15
N VAL A 221 15.38 -1.02 -4.30
CA VAL A 221 15.24 -2.36 -4.87
C VAL A 221 15.63 -2.40 -6.34
N GLY A 222 15.30 -1.37 -7.12
CA GLY A 222 15.76 -1.22 -8.51
C GLY A 222 17.30 -1.18 -8.61
N CYS A 223 17.96 -0.41 -7.74
CA CYS A 223 19.42 -0.36 -7.69
C CYS A 223 20.06 -1.68 -7.22
N ALA A 224 19.45 -2.33 -6.22
CA ALA A 224 19.96 -3.57 -5.62
C ALA A 224 19.91 -4.74 -6.61
N ARG A 225 18.88 -4.80 -7.46
CA ARG A 225 18.69 -5.88 -8.44
C ARG A 225 19.83 -6.00 -9.44
N THR A 226 20.23 -4.88 -10.03
CA THR A 226 21.25 -4.86 -11.09
C THR A 226 22.65 -4.46 -10.56
N ARG A 227 22.79 -4.30 -9.23
CA ARG A 227 23.98 -3.69 -8.57
C ARG A 227 24.44 -2.39 -9.23
N SER A 228 23.52 -1.67 -9.86
CA SER A 228 23.78 -0.48 -10.68
C SER A 228 22.52 0.39 -10.73
N THR A 229 22.63 1.65 -11.09
CA THR A 229 21.49 2.57 -11.22
C THR A 229 20.80 2.47 -12.58
N LYS A 230 21.21 1.55 -13.44
CA LYS A 230 20.75 1.43 -14.83
C LYS A 230 19.27 1.08 -14.98
N GLU A 231 18.67 0.42 -13.99
CA GLU A 231 17.25 0.05 -13.98
C GLU A 231 16.33 1.10 -13.33
N VAL A 232 16.90 2.23 -12.88
CA VAL A 232 16.13 3.32 -12.28
C VAL A 232 16.22 4.54 -13.18
N ASP A 233 15.08 5.11 -13.58
CA ASP A 233 15.06 6.39 -14.27
C ASP A 233 15.41 7.53 -13.30
N LEU A 234 16.69 7.90 -13.25
CA LEU A 234 17.19 8.99 -12.41
C LEU A 234 16.64 10.37 -12.81
N LYS A 235 16.25 10.56 -14.08
CA LYS A 235 15.66 11.83 -14.53
C LYS A 235 14.25 11.96 -13.98
N LEU A 236 13.48 10.89 -14.04
CA LEU A 236 12.16 10.82 -13.41
C LEU A 236 12.26 10.97 -11.89
N PHE A 237 13.16 10.23 -11.24
CA PHE A 237 13.39 10.34 -9.80
C PHE A 237 13.76 11.77 -9.38
N ARG A 238 14.67 12.43 -10.10
CA ARG A 238 15.01 13.84 -9.84
C ARG A 238 13.80 14.76 -10.00
N SER A 239 12.95 14.50 -11.00
CA SER A 239 11.73 15.28 -11.23
C SER A 239 10.73 15.10 -10.07
N ILE A 240 10.61 13.88 -9.52
CA ILE A 240 9.80 13.59 -8.33
C ILE A 240 10.33 14.36 -7.10
N VAL A 241 11.64 14.31 -6.85
CA VAL A 241 12.25 15.01 -5.71
C VAL A 241 12.07 16.53 -5.85
N LEU A 242 12.26 17.08 -7.05
CA LEU A 242 12.01 18.49 -7.32
C LEU A 242 10.54 18.86 -7.09
N ALA A 243 9.60 18.01 -7.50
CA ALA A 243 8.18 18.23 -7.25
C ALA A 243 7.87 18.29 -5.75
N TRP A 244 8.45 17.42 -4.92
CA TRP A 244 8.28 17.47 -3.46
C TRP A 244 8.83 18.76 -2.84
N LEU A 245 9.99 19.24 -3.30
CA LEU A 245 10.57 20.49 -2.80
C LEU A 245 9.78 21.72 -3.23
N VAL A 246 9.19 21.72 -4.43
CA VAL A 246 8.45 22.87 -4.97
C VAL A 246 7.01 22.91 -4.46
N THR A 247 6.37 21.76 -4.23
CA THR A 247 4.97 21.70 -3.80
C THR A 247 4.75 22.35 -2.43
N LEU A 248 5.65 22.17 -1.47
CA LEU A 248 5.54 22.79 -0.14
C LEU A 248 5.52 24.32 -0.15
N PRO A 249 6.53 25.03 -0.70
CA PRO A 249 6.51 26.49 -0.74
C PRO A 249 5.38 27.03 -1.61
N PHE A 250 5.09 26.38 -2.74
CA PHE A 250 4.01 26.81 -3.61
C PHE A 250 2.65 26.75 -2.91
N THR A 251 2.33 25.63 -2.25
CA THR A 251 1.07 25.46 -1.52
C THR A 251 0.96 26.42 -0.32
N ALA A 252 2.07 26.65 0.40
CA ALA A 252 2.10 27.62 1.49
C ALA A 252 1.84 29.05 1.02
N ILE A 253 2.53 29.51 -0.03
CA ILE A 253 2.35 30.84 -0.61
C ILE A 253 0.93 30.99 -1.15
N PHE A 254 0.42 29.99 -1.88
CA PHE A 254 -0.92 30.01 -2.44
C PHE A 254 -1.99 30.06 -1.34
N SER A 255 -1.83 29.28 -0.27
CA SER A 255 -2.72 29.32 0.89
C SER A 255 -2.71 30.67 1.60
N ALA A 256 -1.52 31.25 1.85
CA ALA A 256 -1.39 32.57 2.46
C ALA A 256 -2.01 33.68 1.60
N PHE A 257 -1.83 33.61 0.27
CA PHE A 257 -2.43 34.52 -0.68
C PHE A 257 -3.97 34.45 -0.67
N MET A 258 -4.54 33.25 -0.68
CA MET A 258 -5.99 33.06 -0.59
C MET A 258 -6.56 33.56 0.73
N LEU A 259 -5.85 33.35 1.84
CA LEU A 259 -6.24 33.90 3.14
C LEU A 259 -6.21 35.43 3.15
N LEU A 260 -5.21 36.06 2.53
CA LEU A 260 -5.11 37.52 2.43
C LEU A 260 -6.28 38.10 1.65
N ILE A 261 -6.67 37.46 0.53
CA ILE A 261 -7.87 37.86 -0.23
C ILE A 261 -9.12 37.75 0.64
N LEU A 262 -9.32 36.61 1.31
CA LEU A 262 -10.46 36.41 2.20
C LEU A 262 -10.52 37.49 3.28
N TYR A 263 -9.40 37.75 3.96
CA TYR A 263 -9.29 38.75 5.01
C TYR A 263 -9.63 40.16 4.51
N ALA A 264 -9.10 40.55 3.34
CA ALA A 264 -9.39 41.85 2.73
C ALA A 264 -10.87 42.03 2.35
N ILE A 265 -11.60 40.94 2.09
CA ILE A 265 -13.04 40.98 1.76
C ILE A 265 -13.91 40.97 3.03
N THR A 266 -13.51 40.27 4.09
CA THR A 266 -14.36 40.02 5.27
C THR A 266 -14.09 40.94 6.46
N VAL A 267 -12.87 41.47 6.60
CA VAL A 267 -12.52 42.37 7.70
C VAL A 267 -12.49 43.81 7.15
N PRO A 268 -13.42 44.68 7.58
CA PRO A 268 -13.51 46.07 7.12
C PRO A 268 -12.34 46.94 7.61
#